data_AF-A0AA89LL60-F1
#
_entry.id   AF-A0AA89LL60-F1
#
_cell.length_a   1.000
_cell.length_b   1.000
_cell.length_c   1.000
_cell.angle_alpha   90.00
_cell.angle_beta   90.00
_cell.angle_gamma   90.00
#
_symmetry.space_group_name_H-M   'P 1'
#
loop_
_entity.id
_entity.type
_entity.pdbx_description
1 polymer ?
#
loop_
_entity_poly.entity_id
_entity_poly.type
_entity_poly.pdbx_seq_one_letter_code
_entity_poly.pdbx_strand_id
1 'polypeptide(L)'
;MASQNIAFDTIPSGIRKPGKYFEYNTKLAVRTLPANDQTVIIVGQRTADGTVPALKPIDVFSGDQAALYFGAGSLAHIAAVAAITANKYVSLTVIAVDDAQAGQPAKGTVEFKGPAATDGAFALIIGNTRVDIAVYATDTETAIATRLAAQIAQKTALPVTADSVNGKVTLTTKNKGAFGNDIVLSQLNQAAGVTATITAFTGGLNDPDIAPALAAVYGAKYNVYATCWPTKESLTKLRTHLDSISGPLEQRPAVSVAGTPATLATATTLAGDLDAGRITIGWHPGSVCLPAEIAAAYAAVIASETDPARPLNTLALTGLDVTPIPSQPGRTEQEKALHNGVTPFEIGPGNVVQIVRSITTYTKDAQGIDDPALLDITTIRTLDYVRKACQQRIALRFPREKLSEKTPPKVRSELLDVLYKLEELEIIENVDANKDKLIVERDLQDVNQLNAAIPCDVVNGLHVFAGRIDLIL
;
A
#
# COMPACT_ATOMS: atom_id res chain seq x y z
N MET A 1 -15.68 50.54 -13.87
CA MET A 1 -15.95 50.61 -12.42
C MET A 1 -14.66 50.23 -11.73
N ALA A 2 -14.00 51.16 -11.07
CA ALA A 2 -12.82 50.90 -10.26
C ALA A 2 -13.17 51.30 -8.84
N SER A 3 -13.63 50.34 -8.04
CA SER A 3 -13.64 50.49 -6.59
C SER A 3 -12.33 49.92 -6.07
N GLN A 4 -11.73 50.60 -5.09
CA GLN A 4 -10.47 50.18 -4.48
C GLN A 4 -10.57 48.81 -3.81
N ASN A 5 -11.79 48.44 -3.38
CA ASN A 5 -12.07 47.28 -2.52
C ASN A 5 -13.14 46.33 -3.08
N ILE A 6 -13.86 46.71 -4.14
CA ILE A 6 -14.95 45.91 -4.71
C ILE A 6 -14.68 45.70 -6.20
N ALA A 7 -14.55 44.43 -6.61
CA ALA A 7 -14.42 44.02 -8.00
C ALA A 7 -15.65 43.20 -8.41
N PHE A 8 -16.09 43.38 -9.65
CA PHE A 8 -17.18 42.60 -10.23
C PHE A 8 -16.63 41.66 -11.30
N ASP A 9 -17.03 40.39 -11.27
CA ASP A 9 -16.54 39.34 -12.17
C ASP A 9 -17.41 39.19 -13.43
N THR A 10 -18.72 39.36 -13.30
CA THR A 10 -19.71 39.11 -14.38
C THR A 10 -20.45 40.36 -14.80
N ILE A 11 -20.60 41.34 -13.91
CA ILE A 11 -21.23 42.62 -14.24
C ILE A 11 -20.27 43.45 -15.12
N PRO A 12 -20.60 43.72 -16.39
CA PRO A 12 -19.67 44.38 -17.31
C PRO A 12 -19.39 45.84 -16.94
N SER A 13 -18.15 46.29 -17.11
CA SER A 13 -17.81 47.70 -16.98
C SER A 13 -18.39 48.52 -18.15
N GLY A 14 -19.21 49.53 -17.86
CA GLY A 14 -19.77 50.43 -18.89
C GLY A 14 -21.22 50.16 -19.26
N ILE A 15 -21.94 49.34 -18.50
CA ILE A 15 -23.38 49.12 -18.68
C ILE A 15 -24.14 50.46 -18.53
N ARG A 16 -24.93 50.84 -19.54
CA ARG A 16 -25.70 52.10 -19.57
C ARG A 16 -27.17 51.93 -19.16
N LYS A 17 -27.66 50.69 -19.13
CA LYS A 17 -29.05 50.37 -18.79
C LYS A 17 -29.28 50.56 -17.28
N PRO A 18 -30.16 51.49 -16.84
CA PRO A 18 -30.49 51.67 -15.42
C PRO A 18 -31.07 50.37 -14.83
N GLY A 19 -30.65 49.99 -13.62
CA GLY A 19 -31.11 48.76 -12.97
C GLY A 19 -30.41 48.47 -11.64
N LYS A 20 -30.85 47.39 -10.97
CA LYS A 20 -30.16 46.79 -9.80
C LYS A 20 -29.61 45.45 -10.27
N TYR A 21 -28.30 45.30 -10.23
CA TYR A 21 -27.61 44.12 -10.69
C TYR A 21 -26.86 43.51 -9.49
N PHE A 22 -27.01 42.21 -9.32
CA PHE A 22 -26.34 41.43 -8.28
C PHE A 22 -25.53 40.33 -8.97
N GLU A 23 -24.37 40.02 -8.43
CA GLU A 23 -23.61 38.83 -8.80
C GLU A 23 -23.21 38.06 -7.55
N TYR A 24 -23.06 36.75 -7.70
CA TYR A 24 -22.66 35.87 -6.61
C TYR A 24 -21.15 35.68 -6.66
N ASN A 25 -20.45 36.12 -5.61
CA ASN A 25 -19.05 35.78 -5.41
C ASN A 25 -18.96 34.50 -4.56
N THR A 26 -18.72 33.37 -5.22
CA THR A 26 -18.55 32.07 -4.56
C THR A 26 -17.12 31.80 -4.12
N LYS A 27 -16.15 32.67 -4.47
CA LYS A 27 -14.73 32.48 -4.11
C LYS A 27 -14.61 32.27 -2.61
N LEU A 28 -15.36 33.02 -1.77
CA LEU A 28 -15.36 32.96 -0.29
C LEU A 28 -16.16 31.83 0.35
N ALA A 29 -16.87 31.02 -0.44
CA ALA A 29 -17.78 30.00 0.09
C ALA A 29 -17.06 28.84 0.79
N VAL A 30 -15.91 28.40 0.27
CA VAL A 30 -15.13 27.30 0.86
C VAL A 30 -13.93 27.86 1.62
N ARG A 31 -13.90 27.65 2.93
CA ARG A 31 -12.80 28.06 3.84
C ARG A 31 -12.18 26.89 4.60
N THR A 32 -12.82 25.73 4.56
CA THR A 32 -12.32 24.49 5.18
C THR A 32 -11.12 23.94 4.41
N LEU A 33 -10.40 23.02 5.05
CA LEU A 33 -9.36 22.23 4.40
C LEU A 33 -9.98 21.13 3.52
N PRO A 34 -9.25 20.62 2.51
CA PRO A 34 -9.70 19.47 1.72
C PRO A 34 -9.97 18.24 2.57
N ALA A 35 -10.96 17.42 2.20
CA ALA A 35 -11.02 16.05 2.68
C ALA A 35 -9.76 15.28 2.25
N ASN A 36 -9.29 14.35 3.09
CA ASN A 36 -8.10 13.53 2.83
C ASN A 36 -8.43 12.05 2.61
N ASP A 37 -9.48 11.78 1.84
CA ASP A 37 -9.86 10.41 1.48
C ASP A 37 -8.67 9.69 0.82
N GLN A 38 -8.39 8.48 1.29
CA GLN A 38 -7.30 7.65 0.81
C GLN A 38 -7.85 6.52 -0.06
N THR A 39 -7.36 6.45 -1.28
CA THR A 39 -7.64 5.36 -2.23
C THR A 39 -6.45 4.43 -2.37
N VAL A 40 -6.72 3.14 -2.51
CA VAL A 40 -5.71 2.10 -2.71
C VAL A 40 -5.82 1.57 -4.13
N ILE A 41 -4.67 1.43 -4.79
CA ILE A 41 -4.56 0.65 -6.02
C ILE A 41 -3.61 -0.53 -5.84
N ILE A 42 -4.09 -1.74 -6.15
CA ILE A 42 -3.26 -2.95 -6.17
C ILE A 42 -2.87 -3.25 -7.61
N VAL A 43 -1.57 -3.49 -7.82
CA VAL A 43 -1.05 -4.08 -9.06
C VAL A 43 -0.81 -5.56 -8.83
N GLY A 44 -1.55 -6.42 -9.55
CA GLY A 44 -1.50 -7.87 -9.35
C GLY A 44 -1.72 -8.68 -10.63
N GLN A 45 -1.57 -10.00 -10.54
CA GLN A 45 -1.79 -10.91 -11.67
C GLN A 45 -3.24 -11.37 -11.75
N ARG A 46 -3.79 -11.43 -12.96
CA ARG A 46 -5.05 -12.13 -13.25
C ARG A 46 -4.80 -13.46 -13.94
N THR A 47 -5.79 -14.34 -13.91
CA THR A 47 -5.83 -15.56 -14.72
C THR A 47 -6.69 -15.34 -15.97
N ALA A 48 -6.63 -16.27 -16.92
CA ALA A 48 -7.43 -16.24 -18.14
C ALA A 48 -8.95 -16.27 -17.88
N ASP A 49 -9.38 -16.79 -16.72
CA ASP A 49 -10.79 -16.89 -16.33
C ASP A 49 -11.38 -15.57 -15.83
N GLY A 50 -10.55 -14.55 -15.59
CA GLY A 50 -11.04 -13.24 -15.15
C GLY A 50 -11.83 -12.52 -16.23
N THR A 51 -12.90 -11.80 -15.86
CA THR A 51 -13.74 -11.07 -16.82
C THR A 51 -13.19 -9.68 -17.21
N VAL A 52 -12.37 -9.06 -16.36
CA VAL A 52 -11.80 -7.73 -16.61
C VAL A 52 -10.47 -7.87 -17.35
N PRO A 53 -10.30 -7.29 -18.55
CA PRO A 53 -9.03 -7.36 -19.30
C PRO A 53 -7.85 -6.79 -18.52
N ALA A 54 -6.64 -7.29 -18.81
CA ALA A 54 -5.42 -6.69 -18.27
C ALA A 54 -5.29 -5.20 -18.60
N LEU A 55 -4.55 -4.47 -17.77
CA LEU A 55 -4.27 -3.04 -17.89
C LEU A 55 -5.51 -2.13 -17.81
N LYS A 56 -6.63 -2.66 -17.29
CA LYS A 56 -7.84 -1.90 -16.99
C LYS A 56 -8.01 -1.77 -15.47
N PRO A 57 -7.86 -0.56 -14.91
CA PRO A 57 -8.19 -0.35 -13.50
C PRO A 57 -9.71 -0.50 -13.30
N ILE A 58 -10.11 -1.23 -12.26
CA ILE A 58 -11.52 -1.46 -11.91
C ILE A 58 -11.67 -1.42 -10.39
N ASP A 59 -12.77 -0.83 -9.92
CA ASP A 59 -13.10 -0.79 -8.50
C ASP A 59 -13.62 -2.15 -8.02
N VAL A 60 -13.22 -2.53 -6.81
CA VAL A 60 -13.50 -3.83 -6.19
C VAL A 60 -14.13 -3.61 -4.83
N PHE A 61 -15.33 -4.16 -4.63
CA PHE A 61 -16.11 -3.98 -3.41
C PHE A 61 -16.23 -5.26 -2.57
N SER A 62 -15.83 -6.41 -3.11
CA SER A 62 -15.90 -7.70 -2.41
C SER A 62 -14.89 -8.72 -2.98
N GLY A 63 -14.59 -9.75 -2.17
CA GLY A 63 -13.76 -10.88 -2.62
C GLY A 63 -14.37 -11.64 -3.80
N ASP A 64 -15.69 -11.87 -3.78
CA ASP A 64 -16.39 -12.58 -4.86
C ASP A 64 -16.31 -11.82 -6.19
N GLN A 65 -16.43 -10.48 -6.14
CA GLN A 65 -16.24 -9.63 -7.31
C GLN A 65 -14.80 -9.67 -7.81
N ALA A 66 -13.81 -9.65 -6.91
CA ALA A 66 -12.41 -9.80 -7.29
C ALA A 66 -12.13 -11.16 -7.94
N ALA A 67 -12.74 -12.23 -7.45
CA ALA A 67 -12.65 -13.57 -8.03
C ALA A 67 -13.24 -13.60 -9.45
N LEU A 68 -14.37 -12.93 -9.69
CA LEU A 68 -14.97 -12.82 -11.03
C LEU A 68 -14.13 -11.96 -11.98
N TYR A 69 -13.52 -10.88 -11.50
CA TYR A 69 -12.79 -9.92 -12.34
C TYR A 69 -11.41 -10.43 -12.74
N PHE A 70 -10.68 -11.04 -11.82
CA PHE A 70 -9.29 -11.46 -12.04
C PHE A 70 -9.11 -12.98 -12.09
N GLY A 71 -10.18 -13.72 -11.82
CA GLY A 71 -10.20 -15.17 -11.69
C GLY A 71 -9.88 -15.62 -10.26
N ALA A 72 -10.65 -16.60 -9.80
CA ALA A 72 -10.56 -17.12 -8.44
C ALA A 72 -9.18 -17.74 -8.16
N GLY A 73 -8.54 -17.27 -7.09
CA GLY A 73 -7.18 -17.68 -6.71
C GLY A 73 -6.06 -17.04 -7.52
N SER A 74 -6.37 -16.04 -8.36
CA SER A 74 -5.33 -15.18 -8.93
C SER A 74 -4.62 -14.35 -7.85
N LEU A 75 -3.40 -13.89 -8.12
CA LEU A 75 -2.65 -13.06 -7.17
C LEU A 75 -3.38 -11.74 -6.87
N ALA A 76 -4.02 -11.14 -7.88
CA ALA A 76 -4.87 -9.96 -7.72
C ALA A 76 -6.11 -10.24 -6.85
N HIS A 77 -6.76 -11.40 -7.01
CA HIS A 77 -7.88 -11.81 -6.16
C HIS A 77 -7.45 -11.96 -4.70
N ILE A 78 -6.36 -12.66 -4.45
CA ILE A 78 -5.84 -12.90 -3.09
C ILE A 78 -5.47 -11.57 -2.42
N ALA A 79 -4.76 -10.69 -3.13
CA ALA A 79 -4.42 -9.36 -2.63
C ALA A 79 -5.67 -8.51 -2.32
N ALA A 80 -6.69 -8.54 -3.19
CA ALA A 80 -7.94 -7.81 -2.96
C ALA A 80 -8.69 -8.32 -1.72
N VAL A 81 -8.76 -9.64 -1.51
CA VAL A 81 -9.36 -10.23 -0.30
C VAL A 81 -8.59 -9.81 0.95
N ALA A 82 -7.26 -9.81 0.92
CA ALA A 82 -6.42 -9.39 2.04
C ALA A 82 -6.64 -7.91 2.40
N ALA A 83 -6.69 -7.01 1.40
CA ALA A 83 -6.99 -5.59 1.61
C ALA A 83 -8.37 -5.37 2.24
N ILE A 84 -9.43 -6.01 1.72
CA ILE A 84 -10.80 -5.89 2.23
C ILE A 84 -10.93 -6.48 3.63
N THR A 85 -10.20 -7.56 3.93
CA THR A 85 -10.18 -8.17 5.27
C THR A 85 -9.52 -7.24 6.29
N ALA A 86 -8.43 -6.58 5.91
CA ALA A 86 -7.71 -5.65 6.78
C ALA A 86 -8.51 -4.35 7.01
N ASN A 87 -9.18 -3.83 5.97
CA ASN A 87 -10.07 -2.67 6.06
C ASN A 87 -11.31 -2.87 5.18
N LYS A 88 -12.45 -3.17 5.81
CA LYS A 88 -13.72 -3.46 5.12
C LYS A 88 -14.25 -2.32 4.24
N TYR A 89 -13.89 -1.07 4.56
CA TYR A 89 -14.38 0.13 3.85
C TYR A 89 -13.32 0.76 2.94
N VAL A 90 -12.24 0.04 2.64
CA VAL A 90 -11.18 0.52 1.74
C VAL A 90 -11.76 0.87 0.37
N SER A 91 -11.41 2.05 -0.16
CA SER A 91 -11.66 2.39 -1.55
C SER A 91 -10.61 1.71 -2.42
N LEU A 92 -10.91 0.48 -2.84
CA LEU A 92 -9.98 -0.40 -3.54
C LEU A 92 -10.22 -0.41 -5.05
N THR A 93 -9.18 -0.05 -5.79
CA THR A 93 -9.06 -0.28 -7.22
C THR A 93 -8.00 -1.34 -7.46
N VAL A 94 -8.20 -2.21 -8.44
CA VAL A 94 -7.19 -3.20 -8.83
C VAL A 94 -6.91 -3.04 -10.32
N ILE A 95 -5.63 -3.03 -10.68
CA ILE A 95 -5.17 -3.13 -12.05
C ILE A 95 -4.37 -4.43 -12.22
N ALA A 96 -4.85 -5.27 -13.13
CA ALA A 96 -4.24 -6.57 -13.35
C ALA A 96 -3.29 -6.57 -14.55
N VAL A 97 -2.25 -7.39 -14.44
CA VAL A 97 -1.38 -7.81 -15.56
C VAL A 97 -1.61 -9.29 -15.85
N ASP A 98 -1.40 -9.68 -17.11
CA ASP A 98 -1.37 -11.10 -17.48
C ASP A 98 0.01 -11.70 -17.13
N ASP A 99 0.11 -13.02 -17.11
CA ASP A 99 1.38 -13.73 -16.90
C ASP A 99 2.44 -13.32 -17.94
N ALA A 100 3.70 -13.26 -17.52
CA ALA A 100 4.81 -13.06 -18.45
C ALA A 100 4.83 -14.15 -19.52
N GLN A 101 5.13 -13.78 -20.77
CA GLN A 101 5.16 -14.74 -21.90
C GLN A 101 6.12 -15.91 -21.65
N ALA A 102 7.29 -15.63 -21.07
CA ALA A 102 8.29 -16.61 -20.67
C ALA A 102 8.15 -17.06 -19.20
N GLY A 103 7.06 -16.70 -18.53
CA GLY A 103 6.75 -17.13 -17.17
C GLY A 103 6.64 -18.65 -17.07
N GLN A 104 7.02 -19.21 -15.93
CA GLN A 104 6.80 -20.62 -15.61
C GLN A 104 5.98 -20.75 -14.31
N PRO A 105 5.03 -21.69 -14.24
CA PRO A 105 4.30 -21.95 -13.01
C PRO A 105 5.20 -22.72 -12.03
N ALA A 106 5.10 -22.38 -10.74
CA ALA A 106 5.74 -23.17 -9.71
C ALA A 106 4.95 -24.47 -9.48
N LYS A 107 5.67 -25.54 -9.14
CA LYS A 107 5.07 -26.83 -8.81
C LYS A 107 5.56 -27.33 -7.46
N GLY A 108 4.62 -27.80 -6.65
CA GLY A 108 4.86 -28.53 -5.40
C GLY A 108 4.15 -29.88 -5.46
N THR A 109 4.53 -30.84 -4.61
CA THR A 109 3.90 -32.17 -4.65
C THR A 109 3.66 -32.73 -3.26
N VAL A 110 2.59 -33.53 -3.13
CA VAL A 110 2.31 -34.35 -1.95
C VAL A 110 2.24 -35.81 -2.41
N GLU A 111 3.19 -36.63 -1.97
CA GLU A 111 3.25 -38.05 -2.32
C GLU A 111 2.84 -38.90 -1.11
N PHE A 112 1.77 -39.69 -1.28
CA PHE A 112 1.28 -40.60 -0.25
C PHE A 112 1.93 -41.97 -0.40
N LYS A 113 2.18 -42.65 0.73
CA LYS A 113 2.65 -44.03 0.80
C LYS A 113 1.90 -44.83 1.86
N GLY A 114 1.74 -46.12 1.56
CA GLY A 114 1.11 -47.11 2.44
C GLY A 114 -0.40 -47.20 2.21
N PRO A 115 -1.03 -48.33 2.53
CA PRO A 115 -2.46 -48.34 2.79
C PRO A 115 -2.73 -47.78 4.19
N ALA A 116 -3.86 -47.09 4.36
CA ALA A 116 -4.30 -46.64 5.67
C ALA A 116 -4.64 -47.84 6.57
N ALA A 117 -4.12 -47.84 7.80
CA ALA A 117 -4.33 -48.92 8.77
C ALA A 117 -5.67 -48.78 9.52
N THR A 118 -6.11 -47.56 9.78
CA THR A 118 -7.37 -47.23 10.44
C THR A 118 -7.98 -46.00 9.80
N ASP A 119 -9.26 -45.73 10.10
CA ASP A 119 -9.86 -44.44 9.79
C ASP A 119 -9.09 -43.31 10.46
N GLY A 120 -8.97 -42.19 9.76
CA GLY A 120 -8.26 -41.01 10.21
C GLY A 120 -8.53 -39.81 9.30
N ALA A 121 -7.74 -38.75 9.49
CA ALA A 121 -7.86 -37.53 8.70
C ALA A 121 -6.47 -37.03 8.27
N PHE A 122 -6.42 -36.44 7.09
CA PHE A 122 -5.25 -35.75 6.59
C PHE A 122 -5.63 -34.32 6.22
N ALA A 123 -4.86 -33.34 6.70
CA ALA A 123 -5.02 -31.95 6.33
C ALA A 123 -3.76 -31.44 5.63
N LEU A 124 -3.94 -30.85 4.45
CA LEU A 124 -2.92 -30.07 3.77
C LEU A 124 -3.19 -28.58 3.99
N ILE A 125 -2.17 -27.83 4.36
CA ILE A 125 -2.24 -26.38 4.51
C ILE A 125 -1.42 -25.77 3.36
N ILE A 126 -2.08 -24.95 2.54
CA ILE A 126 -1.50 -24.26 1.38
C ILE A 126 -1.55 -22.76 1.67
N GLY A 127 -0.40 -22.14 1.93
CA GLY A 127 -0.34 -20.79 2.50
C GLY A 127 -1.15 -20.74 3.80
N ASN A 128 -2.11 -19.81 3.88
CA ASN A 128 -3.00 -19.67 5.04
C ASN A 128 -4.30 -20.51 4.96
N THR A 129 -4.47 -21.37 3.95
CA THR A 129 -5.71 -22.14 3.76
C THR A 129 -5.54 -23.62 4.08
N ARG A 130 -6.34 -24.14 5.02
CA ARG A 130 -6.40 -25.56 5.37
C ARG A 130 -7.38 -26.33 4.48
N VAL A 131 -6.98 -27.52 4.01
CA VAL A 131 -7.77 -28.44 3.18
C VAL A 131 -7.77 -29.82 3.85
N ASP A 132 -8.93 -30.28 4.31
CA ASP A 132 -9.09 -31.53 5.04
C ASP A 132 -9.68 -32.64 4.16
N ILE A 133 -9.17 -33.87 4.33
CA ILE A 133 -9.76 -35.08 3.76
C ILE A 133 -9.92 -36.16 4.83
N ALA A 134 -10.97 -36.95 4.67
CA ALA A 134 -11.11 -38.22 5.36
C ALA A 134 -10.21 -39.28 4.71
N VAL A 135 -9.55 -40.09 5.54
CA VAL A 135 -8.80 -41.27 5.13
C VAL A 135 -9.47 -42.48 5.80
N TYR A 136 -9.92 -43.44 5.00
CA TYR A 136 -10.61 -44.63 5.51
C TYR A 136 -9.66 -45.81 5.63
N ALA A 137 -9.95 -46.74 6.55
CA ALA A 137 -9.19 -47.98 6.68
C ALA A 137 -9.11 -48.69 5.33
N THR A 138 -7.92 -49.20 4.99
CA THR A 138 -7.57 -49.83 3.71
C THR A 138 -7.55 -48.91 2.48
N ASP A 139 -7.78 -47.60 2.62
CA ASP A 139 -7.59 -46.65 1.52
C ASP A 139 -6.17 -46.78 0.97
N THR A 140 -6.06 -46.90 -0.35
CA THR A 140 -4.77 -46.89 -1.06
C THR A 140 -4.26 -45.46 -1.19
N GLU A 141 -2.94 -45.30 -1.36
CA GLU A 141 -2.32 -44.00 -1.66
C GLU A 141 -3.01 -43.26 -2.82
N THR A 142 -3.47 -44.00 -3.84
CA THR A 142 -4.19 -43.41 -4.98
C THR A 142 -5.56 -42.88 -4.58
N ALA A 143 -6.33 -43.61 -3.78
CA ALA A 143 -7.64 -43.16 -3.31
C ALA A 143 -7.53 -41.88 -2.45
N ILE A 144 -6.52 -41.82 -1.57
CA ILE A 144 -6.23 -40.65 -0.74
C ILE A 144 -5.84 -39.45 -1.62
N ALA A 145 -4.92 -39.64 -2.56
CA ALA A 145 -4.46 -38.59 -3.47
C ALA A 145 -5.61 -38.01 -4.33
N THR A 146 -6.47 -38.87 -4.89
CA THR A 146 -7.64 -38.44 -5.67
C THR A 146 -8.62 -37.64 -4.81
N ARG A 147 -8.86 -38.06 -3.56
CA ARG A 147 -9.75 -37.33 -2.64
C ARG A 147 -9.17 -35.96 -2.28
N LEU A 148 -7.84 -35.85 -2.08
CA LEU A 148 -7.18 -34.56 -1.85
C LEU A 148 -7.30 -33.63 -3.05
N ALA A 149 -7.00 -34.11 -4.27
CA ALA A 149 -7.11 -33.31 -5.47
C ALA A 149 -8.54 -32.79 -5.70
N ALA A 150 -9.55 -33.64 -5.43
CA ALA A 150 -10.96 -33.24 -5.50
C ALA A 150 -11.33 -32.15 -4.48
N GLN A 151 -10.85 -32.23 -3.24
CA GLN A 151 -11.10 -31.19 -2.23
C GLN A 151 -10.41 -29.86 -2.57
N ILE A 152 -9.19 -29.91 -3.13
CA ILE A 152 -8.49 -28.71 -3.59
C ILE A 152 -9.27 -28.05 -4.74
N ALA A 153 -9.80 -28.85 -5.68
CA ALA A 153 -10.60 -28.33 -6.79
C ALA A 153 -11.91 -27.63 -6.34
N GLN A 154 -12.48 -28.03 -5.19
CA GLN A 154 -13.65 -27.36 -4.61
C GLN A 154 -13.31 -25.99 -3.99
N LYS A 155 -12.06 -25.78 -3.56
CA LYS A 155 -11.59 -24.51 -2.99
C LYS A 155 -11.01 -23.62 -4.06
N THR A 156 -11.88 -23.06 -4.91
CA THR A 156 -11.51 -22.22 -6.06
C THR A 156 -10.70 -20.98 -5.69
N ALA A 157 -10.74 -20.49 -4.45
CA ALA A 157 -9.95 -19.36 -3.98
C ALA A 157 -8.45 -19.66 -3.82
N LEU A 158 -8.03 -20.94 -3.80
CA LEU A 158 -6.62 -21.32 -3.68
C LEU A 158 -5.79 -20.85 -4.89
N PRO A 159 -4.53 -20.43 -4.69
CA PRO A 159 -3.63 -20.03 -5.78
C PRO A 159 -3.11 -21.17 -6.66
N VAL A 160 -3.58 -22.40 -6.44
CA VAL A 160 -3.05 -23.61 -7.05
C VAL A 160 -4.17 -24.49 -7.59
N THR A 161 -3.85 -25.27 -8.61
CA THR A 161 -4.64 -26.40 -9.10
C THR A 161 -3.94 -27.70 -8.73
N ALA A 162 -4.71 -28.76 -8.48
CA ALA A 162 -4.18 -30.07 -8.13
C ALA A 162 -4.52 -31.12 -9.18
N ASP A 163 -3.54 -31.95 -9.53
CA ASP A 163 -3.71 -33.15 -10.33
C ASP A 163 -3.16 -34.36 -9.57
N SER A 164 -3.85 -35.52 -9.62
CA SER A 164 -3.46 -36.72 -8.88
C SER A 164 -3.13 -37.88 -9.81
N VAL A 165 -1.92 -38.43 -9.71
CA VAL A 165 -1.46 -39.58 -10.49
C VAL A 165 -0.69 -40.53 -9.57
N ASN A 166 -1.07 -41.82 -9.55
CA ASN A 166 -0.37 -42.89 -8.82
C ASN A 166 0.03 -42.52 -7.37
N GLY A 167 -0.92 -42.06 -6.56
CA GLY A 167 -0.67 -41.69 -5.16
C GLY A 167 0.06 -40.36 -4.95
N LYS A 168 0.42 -39.64 -6.03
CA LYS A 168 1.07 -38.34 -5.98
C LYS A 168 0.14 -37.23 -6.45
N VAL A 169 -0.03 -36.21 -5.62
CA VAL A 169 -0.74 -34.97 -5.95
C VAL A 169 0.29 -33.92 -6.38
N THR A 170 0.19 -33.46 -7.62
CA THR A 170 0.98 -32.34 -8.15
C THR A 170 0.16 -31.06 -8.08
N LEU A 171 0.65 -30.11 -7.31
CA LEU A 171 0.08 -28.78 -7.18
C LEU A 171 0.81 -27.84 -8.15
N THR A 172 0.07 -27.13 -8.99
CA THR A 172 0.62 -26.15 -9.95
C THR A 172 0.00 -24.79 -9.67
N THR A 173 0.80 -23.73 -9.63
CA THR A 173 0.27 -22.37 -9.43
C THR A 173 -0.59 -21.94 -10.61
N LYS A 174 -1.70 -21.23 -10.32
CA LYS A 174 -2.63 -20.72 -11.32
C LYS A 174 -2.02 -19.60 -12.17
N ASN A 175 -1.25 -18.72 -11.52
CA ASN A 175 -0.42 -17.72 -12.20
C ASN A 175 1.02 -18.23 -12.31
N LYS A 176 1.67 -17.89 -13.42
CA LYS A 176 3.11 -18.13 -13.64
C LYS A 176 3.94 -17.02 -12.98
N GLY A 177 5.13 -17.35 -12.50
CA GLY A 177 6.01 -16.36 -11.87
C GLY A 177 6.86 -16.96 -10.76
N ALA A 178 7.87 -16.21 -10.34
CA ALA A 178 8.73 -16.60 -9.22
C ALA A 178 7.99 -16.51 -7.88
N PHE A 179 6.96 -15.67 -7.76
CA PHE A 179 6.10 -15.59 -6.56
C PHE A 179 5.57 -16.97 -6.11
N GLY A 180 5.34 -17.88 -7.06
CA GLY A 180 4.78 -19.20 -6.78
C GLY A 180 5.69 -20.07 -5.91
N ASN A 181 7.00 -19.78 -5.88
CA ASN A 181 7.96 -20.48 -5.03
C ASN A 181 7.80 -20.11 -3.54
N ASP A 182 7.14 -18.99 -3.23
CA ASP A 182 6.93 -18.51 -1.87
C ASP A 182 5.70 -19.16 -1.20
N ILE A 183 4.92 -19.98 -1.93
CA ILE A 183 3.77 -20.68 -1.37
C ILE A 183 4.24 -21.79 -0.43
N VAL A 184 3.96 -21.62 0.86
CA VAL A 184 4.31 -22.60 1.90
C VAL A 184 3.31 -23.75 1.91
N LEU A 185 3.83 -24.98 2.02
CA LEU A 185 3.04 -26.20 2.23
C LEU A 185 3.36 -26.78 3.60
N SER A 186 2.33 -27.14 4.35
CA SER A 186 2.46 -27.93 5.58
C SER A 186 1.32 -28.93 5.71
N GLN A 187 1.44 -29.89 6.62
CA GLN A 187 0.45 -30.95 6.79
C GLN A 187 0.18 -31.28 8.25
N LEU A 188 -1.01 -31.79 8.50
CA LEU A 188 -1.39 -32.49 9.72
C LEU A 188 -1.90 -33.89 9.33
N ASN A 189 -1.07 -34.90 9.57
CA ASN A 189 -1.41 -36.28 9.28
C ASN A 189 -1.86 -37.00 10.56
N GLN A 190 -3.12 -37.42 10.59
CA GLN A 190 -3.72 -38.20 11.68
C GLN A 190 -4.21 -39.57 11.18
N ALA A 191 -3.73 -40.02 10.02
CA ALA A 191 -4.05 -41.34 9.47
C ALA A 191 -2.91 -42.33 9.76
N ALA A 192 -3.20 -43.39 10.52
CA ALA A 192 -2.23 -44.43 10.83
C ALA A 192 -1.89 -45.23 9.55
N GLY A 193 -0.60 -45.56 9.36
CA GLY A 193 -0.13 -46.33 8.20
C GLY A 193 0.08 -45.53 6.91
N VAL A 194 -0.32 -44.25 6.88
CA VAL A 194 -0.11 -43.35 5.73
C VAL A 194 1.07 -42.43 6.00
N THR A 195 2.02 -42.39 5.08
CA THR A 195 3.09 -41.37 5.06
C THR A 195 2.81 -40.40 3.92
N ALA A 196 2.91 -39.09 4.18
CA ALA A 196 2.76 -38.06 3.17
C ALA A 196 4.05 -37.23 3.10
N THR A 197 4.68 -37.21 1.92
CA THR A 197 5.92 -36.47 1.66
C THR A 197 5.61 -35.21 0.87
N ILE A 198 5.91 -34.05 1.43
CA ILE A 198 5.76 -32.75 0.77
C ILE A 198 7.07 -32.38 0.06
N THR A 199 6.96 -31.99 -1.21
CA THR A 199 8.00 -31.24 -1.93
C THR A 199 7.52 -29.81 -2.08
N ALA A 200 8.30 -28.85 -1.57
CA ALA A 200 7.98 -27.43 -1.63
C ALA A 200 7.86 -26.93 -3.08
N PHE A 201 7.18 -25.81 -3.27
CA PHE A 201 7.05 -25.19 -4.58
C PHE A 201 8.41 -24.76 -5.14
N THR A 202 8.67 -25.12 -6.40
CA THR A 202 9.85 -24.68 -7.13
C THR A 202 9.56 -24.56 -8.63
N GLY A 203 10.49 -23.97 -9.39
CA GLY A 203 10.40 -23.84 -10.84
C GLY A 203 9.56 -22.67 -11.34
N GLY A 204 8.99 -21.86 -10.44
CA GLY A 204 8.38 -20.58 -10.79
C GLY A 204 9.45 -19.60 -11.30
N LEU A 205 9.23 -19.02 -12.47
CA LEU A 205 10.18 -18.10 -13.12
C LEU A 205 9.47 -16.93 -13.78
N ASN A 206 10.18 -15.80 -13.88
CA ASN A 206 9.80 -14.57 -14.59
C ASN A 206 8.43 -14.02 -14.13
N ASP A 207 8.44 -13.23 -13.06
CA ASP A 207 7.29 -12.40 -12.69
C ASP A 207 6.96 -11.39 -13.81
N PRO A 208 5.69 -10.96 -13.92
CA PRO A 208 5.26 -10.05 -14.97
C PRO A 208 5.81 -8.63 -14.78
N ASP A 209 5.93 -7.92 -15.90
CA ASP A 209 6.27 -6.50 -15.90
C ASP A 209 5.08 -5.64 -15.48
N ILE A 210 5.24 -4.84 -14.42
CA ILE A 210 4.23 -3.91 -13.93
C ILE A 210 4.20 -2.57 -14.67
N ALA A 211 5.22 -2.23 -15.48
CA ALA A 211 5.31 -0.93 -16.14
C ALA A 211 4.10 -0.59 -17.04
N PRO A 212 3.54 -1.53 -17.84
CA PRO A 212 2.35 -1.27 -18.62
C PRO A 212 1.12 -0.92 -17.76
N ALA A 213 0.99 -1.53 -16.58
CA ALA A 213 -0.09 -1.23 -15.65
C ALA A 213 0.08 0.19 -15.07
N LEU A 214 1.28 0.56 -14.65
CA LEU A 214 1.59 1.89 -14.15
C LEU A 214 1.34 2.98 -15.21
N ALA A 215 1.72 2.72 -16.46
CA ALA A 215 1.44 3.62 -17.58
C ALA A 215 -0.07 3.83 -17.81
N ALA A 216 -0.89 2.77 -17.69
CA ALA A 216 -2.33 2.86 -17.85
C ALA A 216 -3.01 3.73 -16.79
N VAL A 217 -2.40 3.87 -15.60
CA VAL A 217 -2.92 4.68 -14.49
C VAL A 217 -2.15 5.97 -14.24
N TYR A 218 -1.23 6.35 -15.12
CA TYR A 218 -0.39 7.54 -14.96
C TYR A 218 -1.21 8.84 -14.80
N GLY A 219 -2.32 8.96 -15.53
CA GLY A 219 -3.22 10.11 -15.45
C GLY A 219 -4.26 10.02 -14.32
N ALA A 220 -4.38 8.88 -13.66
CA ALA A 220 -5.31 8.68 -12.55
C ALA A 220 -4.68 9.15 -11.24
N LYS A 221 -5.52 9.33 -10.21
CA LYS A 221 -5.08 9.72 -8.87
C LYS A 221 -5.42 8.61 -7.89
N TYR A 222 -4.38 8.02 -7.31
CA TYR A 222 -4.47 7.10 -6.18
C TYR A 222 -3.53 7.59 -5.06
N ASN A 223 -3.77 7.18 -3.82
CA ASN A 223 -2.96 7.64 -2.67
C ASN A 223 -1.95 6.58 -2.23
N VAL A 224 -2.33 5.31 -2.30
CA VAL A 224 -1.52 4.19 -1.86
C VAL A 224 -1.46 3.14 -2.98
N TYR A 225 -0.27 2.85 -3.46
CA TYR A 225 0.00 1.76 -4.40
C TYR A 225 0.45 0.53 -3.63
N ALA A 226 -0.03 -0.66 -3.99
CA ALA A 226 0.47 -1.93 -3.47
C ALA A 226 0.90 -2.82 -4.63
N THR A 227 2.10 -3.39 -4.53
CA THR A 227 2.59 -4.40 -5.47
C THR A 227 2.49 -5.79 -4.88
N CYS A 228 2.10 -6.76 -5.71
CA CYS A 228 2.13 -8.16 -5.33
C CYS A 228 3.56 -8.76 -5.31
N TRP A 229 4.55 -8.06 -5.88
CA TRP A 229 5.94 -8.53 -6.00
C TRP A 229 6.90 -7.59 -5.27
N PRO A 230 7.49 -8.02 -4.13
CA PRO A 230 8.50 -7.25 -3.41
C PRO A 230 9.88 -7.47 -4.04
N THR A 231 10.02 -7.22 -5.35
CA THR A 231 11.29 -7.39 -6.07
C THR A 231 11.92 -6.03 -6.39
N LYS A 232 13.25 -5.98 -6.47
CA LYS A 232 13.99 -4.75 -6.83
C LYS A 232 13.48 -4.15 -8.14
N GLU A 233 13.23 -4.99 -9.14
CA GLU A 233 12.74 -4.55 -10.44
C GLU A 233 11.35 -3.89 -10.34
N SER A 234 10.40 -4.55 -9.68
CA SER A 234 9.04 -4.02 -9.50
C SER A 234 9.04 -2.72 -8.70
N LEU A 235 9.79 -2.69 -7.59
CA LEU A 235 9.84 -1.53 -6.71
C LEU A 235 10.60 -0.35 -7.34
N THR A 236 11.58 -0.61 -8.19
CA THR A 236 12.25 0.45 -8.98
C THR A 236 11.29 1.09 -9.98
N LYS A 237 10.46 0.29 -10.67
CA LYS A 237 9.43 0.80 -11.60
C LYS A 237 8.39 1.63 -10.86
N LEU A 238 7.97 1.18 -9.68
CA LEU A 238 7.08 1.94 -8.80
C LEU A 238 7.71 3.24 -8.32
N ARG A 239 8.99 3.23 -7.90
CA ARG A 239 9.73 4.45 -7.52
C ARG A 239 9.69 5.48 -8.63
N THR A 240 10.09 5.10 -9.85
CA THR A 240 10.07 5.99 -11.01
C THR A 240 8.67 6.54 -11.31
N HIS A 241 7.64 5.70 -11.22
CA HIS A 241 6.26 6.14 -11.40
C HIS A 241 5.84 7.16 -10.33
N LEU A 242 6.10 6.87 -9.06
CA LEU A 242 5.76 7.71 -7.92
C LEU A 242 6.46 9.07 -7.99
N ASP A 243 7.75 9.09 -8.31
CA ASP A 243 8.52 10.33 -8.45
C ASP A 243 7.96 11.21 -9.58
N SER A 244 7.53 10.60 -10.69
CA SER A 244 6.91 11.32 -11.81
C SER A 244 5.56 11.93 -11.41
N ILE A 245 4.63 11.12 -10.88
CA ILE A 245 3.28 11.60 -10.58
C ILE A 245 3.24 12.55 -9.36
N SER A 246 4.15 12.35 -8.41
CA SER A 246 4.28 13.19 -7.21
C SER A 246 5.14 14.42 -7.45
N GLY A 247 5.74 14.51 -8.64
CA GLY A 247 6.60 15.61 -9.05
C GLY A 247 5.90 16.97 -8.98
N PRO A 248 6.68 18.06 -9.03
CA PRO A 248 6.17 19.42 -8.87
C PRO A 248 5.20 19.86 -9.95
N LEU A 249 5.21 19.21 -11.12
CA LEU A 249 4.33 19.52 -12.26
C LEU A 249 3.04 18.69 -12.26
N GLU A 250 3.14 17.38 -11.98
CA GLU A 250 1.99 16.47 -12.04
C GLU A 250 1.11 16.53 -10.77
N GLN A 251 1.74 16.77 -9.60
CA GLN A 251 1.06 17.06 -8.33
C GLN A 251 -0.02 16.05 -7.91
N ARG A 252 0.18 14.76 -8.25
CA ARG A 252 -0.65 13.63 -7.82
C ARG A 252 0.15 12.74 -6.86
N PRO A 253 0.40 13.20 -5.62
CA PRO A 253 1.24 12.48 -4.70
C PRO A 253 0.65 11.14 -4.27
N ALA A 254 1.52 10.15 -4.14
CA ALA A 254 1.20 8.84 -3.61
C ALA A 254 2.40 8.22 -2.88
N VAL A 255 2.11 7.18 -2.10
CA VAL A 255 3.10 6.28 -1.50
C VAL A 255 2.89 4.85 -2.03
N SER A 256 3.92 4.03 -2.00
CA SER A 256 3.83 2.60 -2.35
C SER A 256 4.19 1.71 -1.18
N VAL A 257 3.55 0.55 -1.16
CA VAL A 257 3.67 -0.47 -0.13
C VAL A 257 4.10 -1.79 -0.76
N ALA A 258 5.06 -2.44 -0.12
CA ALA A 258 5.42 -3.83 -0.35
C ALA A 258 5.33 -4.60 0.96
N GLY A 259 5.22 -5.93 0.87
CA GLY A 259 5.22 -6.83 2.01
C GLY A 259 6.19 -7.98 1.75
N THR A 260 6.90 -8.44 2.77
CA THR A 260 7.82 -9.58 2.62
C THR A 260 7.84 -10.46 3.88
N PRO A 261 7.72 -11.80 3.72
CA PRO A 261 7.92 -12.76 4.79
C PRO A 261 9.38 -13.24 4.91
N ALA A 262 10.29 -12.68 4.09
CA ALA A 262 11.67 -13.12 3.99
C ALA A 262 12.50 -12.81 5.25
N THR A 263 13.76 -13.24 5.25
CA THR A 263 14.70 -12.93 6.34
C THR A 263 14.99 -11.43 6.44
N LEU A 264 15.43 -10.98 7.63
CA LEU A 264 15.87 -9.60 7.85
C LEU A 264 16.90 -9.16 6.80
N ALA A 265 17.91 -10.00 6.53
CA ALA A 265 18.97 -9.70 5.58
C ALA A 265 18.44 -9.45 4.15
N THR A 266 17.46 -10.26 3.71
CA THR A 266 16.81 -10.07 2.41
C THR A 266 16.02 -8.77 2.37
N ALA A 267 15.24 -8.48 3.42
CA ALA A 267 14.41 -7.29 3.51
C ALA A 267 15.25 -6.00 3.54
N THR A 268 16.31 -5.94 4.35
CA THR A 268 17.17 -4.76 4.45
C THR A 268 18.02 -4.54 3.19
N THR A 269 18.44 -5.61 2.52
CA THR A 269 19.14 -5.50 1.22
C THR A 269 18.22 -4.86 0.19
N LEU A 270 16.97 -5.31 0.11
CA LEU A 270 15.98 -4.74 -0.81
C LEU A 270 15.68 -3.27 -0.49
N ALA A 271 15.49 -2.92 0.79
CA ALA A 271 15.25 -1.53 1.19
C ALA A 271 16.43 -0.61 0.85
N GLY A 272 17.66 -1.03 1.16
CA GLY A 272 18.87 -0.26 0.85
C GLY A 272 19.15 -0.11 -0.64
N ASP A 273 18.75 -1.10 -1.46
CA ASP A 273 18.82 -1.00 -2.94
C ASP A 273 17.82 0.01 -3.52
N LEU A 274 16.75 0.33 -2.78
CA LEU A 274 15.68 1.23 -3.22
C LEU A 274 15.85 2.65 -2.71
N ASP A 275 16.14 2.82 -1.41
CA ASP A 275 16.41 4.10 -0.74
C ASP A 275 15.47 5.23 -1.20
N ALA A 276 14.16 5.05 -0.94
CA ALA A 276 13.10 5.84 -1.57
C ALA A 276 12.12 6.40 -0.53
N GLY A 277 11.99 7.72 -0.48
CA GLY A 277 11.15 8.43 0.50
C GLY A 277 9.63 8.31 0.29
N ARG A 278 9.19 7.45 -0.63
CA ARG A 278 7.77 7.18 -0.95
C ARG A 278 7.42 5.70 -0.95
N ILE A 279 8.35 4.81 -0.59
CA ILE A 279 8.12 3.36 -0.56
C ILE A 279 8.30 2.87 0.88
N THR A 280 7.36 2.07 1.37
CA THR A 280 7.49 1.35 2.66
C THR A 280 7.43 -0.16 2.42
N ILE A 281 8.21 -0.92 3.18
CA ILE A 281 8.25 -2.39 3.11
C ILE A 281 7.86 -2.94 4.49
N GLY A 282 6.70 -3.59 4.56
CA GLY A 282 6.25 -4.34 5.72
C GLY A 282 6.96 -5.69 5.82
N TRP A 283 7.56 -5.99 6.97
CA TRP A 283 8.34 -7.19 7.21
C TRP A 283 7.66 -8.09 8.24
N HIS A 284 7.23 -9.27 7.79
CA HIS A 284 6.49 -10.27 8.58
C HIS A 284 7.17 -11.64 8.50
N PRO A 285 8.36 -11.80 9.12
CA PRO A 285 9.22 -12.96 8.91
C PRO A 285 8.56 -14.29 9.30
N GLY A 286 8.72 -15.30 8.43
CA GLY A 286 8.22 -16.65 8.67
C GLY A 286 6.71 -16.83 8.49
N SER A 287 6.04 -15.81 7.95
CA SER A 287 4.63 -15.85 7.56
C SER A 287 4.37 -16.83 6.43
N VAL A 288 3.22 -17.52 6.49
CA VAL A 288 2.71 -18.34 5.38
C VAL A 288 1.87 -17.53 4.39
N CYS A 289 1.55 -16.27 4.71
CA CYS A 289 0.92 -15.34 3.79
C CYS A 289 1.90 -14.93 2.70
N LEU A 290 1.39 -14.82 1.48
CA LEU A 290 2.15 -14.35 0.34
C LEU A 290 2.52 -12.87 0.51
N PRO A 291 3.64 -12.43 -0.10
CA PRO A 291 3.98 -11.01 -0.20
C PRO A 291 2.83 -10.10 -0.62
N ALA A 292 1.99 -10.58 -1.54
CA ALA A 292 0.80 -9.88 -2.02
C ALA A 292 -0.26 -9.64 -0.93
N GLU A 293 -0.47 -10.60 -0.03
CA GLU A 293 -1.40 -10.48 1.10
C GLU A 293 -0.88 -9.48 2.12
N ILE A 294 0.41 -9.58 2.46
CA ILE A 294 1.09 -8.68 3.40
C ILE A 294 1.04 -7.23 2.88
N ALA A 295 1.41 -7.03 1.62
CA ALA A 295 1.41 -5.70 0.99
C ALA A 295 0.00 -5.10 0.94
N ALA A 296 -0.99 -5.88 0.55
CA ALA A 296 -2.37 -5.41 0.40
C ALA A 296 -3.04 -5.10 1.74
N ALA A 297 -2.85 -5.95 2.76
CA ALA A 297 -3.33 -5.68 4.11
C ALA A 297 -2.70 -4.40 4.68
N TYR A 298 -1.39 -4.24 4.53
CA TYR A 298 -0.67 -3.06 5.01
C TYR A 298 -1.10 -1.78 4.28
N ALA A 299 -1.26 -1.82 2.95
CA ALA A 299 -1.76 -0.70 2.17
C ALA A 299 -3.18 -0.27 2.58
N ALA A 300 -4.06 -1.24 2.85
CA ALA A 300 -5.43 -0.99 3.29
C ALA A 300 -5.49 -0.35 4.68
N VAL A 301 -4.57 -0.72 5.59
CA VAL A 301 -4.43 -0.11 6.92
C VAL A 301 -3.85 1.31 6.81
N ILE A 302 -2.81 1.55 5.99
CA ILE A 302 -2.30 2.91 5.74
C ILE A 302 -3.41 3.82 5.21
N ALA A 303 -4.22 3.33 4.27
CA ALA A 303 -5.34 4.10 3.73
C ALA A 303 -6.51 4.29 4.71
N SER A 304 -6.59 3.49 5.77
CA SER A 304 -7.63 3.68 6.80
C SER A 304 -7.42 4.95 7.63
N GLU A 305 -6.18 5.42 7.71
CA GLU A 305 -5.84 6.63 8.46
C GLU A 305 -5.83 7.84 7.53
N THR A 306 -6.85 8.69 7.67
CA THR A 306 -7.03 9.91 6.87
C THR A 306 -6.21 11.07 7.40
N ASP A 307 -5.81 11.05 8.67
CA ASP A 307 -4.87 12.03 9.20
C ASP A 307 -3.45 11.70 8.72
N PRO A 308 -2.81 12.55 7.90
CA PRO A 308 -1.48 12.25 7.36
C PRO A 308 -0.36 12.30 8.42
N ALA A 309 -0.54 13.03 9.53
CA ALA A 309 0.48 13.20 10.58
C ALA A 309 0.39 12.13 11.66
N ARG A 310 -0.76 11.45 11.77
CA ARG A 310 -1.00 10.45 12.81
C ARG A 310 -0.15 9.19 12.64
N PRO A 311 0.61 8.77 13.67
CA PRO A 311 1.39 7.53 13.63
C PRO A 311 0.54 6.28 13.40
N LEU A 312 1.10 5.33 12.66
CA LEU A 312 0.45 4.05 12.33
C LEU A 312 0.84 2.91 13.29
N ASN A 313 1.53 3.24 14.40
CA ASN A 313 1.95 2.28 15.41
C ASN A 313 0.73 1.53 15.97
N THR A 314 0.91 0.25 16.27
CA THR A 314 -0.09 -0.69 16.84
C THR A 314 -1.36 -0.91 16.04
N LEU A 315 -1.47 -0.34 14.82
CA LEU A 315 -2.60 -0.63 13.95
C LEU A 315 -2.58 -2.10 13.52
N ALA A 316 -3.73 -2.75 13.68
CA ALA A 316 -3.91 -4.17 13.43
C ALA A 316 -3.98 -4.49 11.93
N LEU A 317 -3.17 -5.45 11.49
CA LEU A 317 -3.15 -6.00 10.15
C LEU A 317 -4.04 -7.26 10.11
N THR A 318 -5.34 -7.05 10.25
CA THR A 318 -6.33 -8.14 10.33
C THR A 318 -6.29 -9.02 9.08
N GLY A 319 -6.23 -10.34 9.27
CA GLY A 319 -6.19 -11.32 8.18
C GLY A 319 -4.81 -11.93 7.93
N LEU A 320 -3.73 -11.34 8.44
CA LEU A 320 -2.41 -11.95 8.41
C LEU A 320 -2.28 -13.07 9.45
N ASP A 321 -1.46 -14.07 9.13
CA ASP A 321 -1.21 -15.22 9.98
C ASP A 321 -0.33 -14.89 11.19
N VAL A 322 -0.50 -15.66 12.26
CA VAL A 322 0.33 -15.59 13.46
C VAL A 322 1.55 -16.45 13.24
N THR A 323 2.71 -15.81 13.10
CA THR A 323 3.98 -16.50 12.87
C THR A 323 4.42 -17.30 14.10
N PRO A 324 5.13 -18.42 13.91
CA PRO A 324 5.64 -19.20 15.02
C PRO A 324 6.66 -18.38 15.83
N ILE A 325 6.68 -18.59 17.16
CA ILE A 325 7.53 -17.81 18.09
C ILE A 325 9.00 -17.67 17.63
N PRO A 326 9.69 -18.72 17.12
CA PRO A 326 11.08 -18.60 16.69
C PRO A 326 11.29 -17.67 15.48
N SER A 327 10.25 -17.34 14.73
CA SER A 327 10.29 -16.42 13.58
C SER A 327 9.89 -15.00 13.96
N GLN A 328 9.32 -14.78 15.15
CA GLN A 328 8.90 -13.45 15.58
C GLN A 328 10.12 -12.58 15.90
N PRO A 329 10.22 -11.36 15.33
CA PRO A 329 11.41 -10.54 15.46
C PRO A 329 11.55 -10.03 16.90
N GLY A 330 12.72 -10.27 17.50
CA GLY A 330 13.06 -9.69 18.80
C GLY A 330 13.37 -8.19 18.69
N ARG A 331 13.42 -7.48 19.83
CA ARG A 331 13.69 -6.03 19.85
C ARG A 331 14.93 -5.63 19.03
N THR A 332 16.04 -6.35 19.16
CA THR A 332 17.27 -6.08 18.40
C THR A 332 17.08 -6.22 16.90
N GLU A 333 16.26 -7.16 16.44
CA GLU A 333 15.97 -7.34 15.01
C GLU A 333 15.05 -6.25 14.49
N GLN A 334 14.05 -5.85 15.28
CA GLN A 334 13.16 -4.73 14.95
C GLN A 334 13.93 -3.41 14.84
N GLU A 335 14.82 -3.10 15.80
CA GLU A 335 15.69 -1.91 15.73
C GLU A 335 16.60 -1.94 14.50
N LYS A 336 17.16 -3.12 14.16
CA LYS A 336 17.94 -3.28 12.92
C LYS A 336 17.10 -3.07 11.67
N ALA A 337 15.87 -3.57 11.63
CA ALA A 337 14.96 -3.34 10.50
C ALA A 337 14.69 -1.84 10.32
N LEU A 338 14.37 -1.14 11.41
CA LEU A 338 14.07 0.29 11.40
C LEU A 338 15.26 1.14 10.95
N HIS A 339 16.47 0.83 11.44
CA HIS A 339 17.69 1.52 11.00
C HIS A 339 18.08 1.25 9.54
N ASN A 340 17.47 0.26 8.88
CA ASN A 340 17.77 -0.12 7.50
C ASN A 340 16.53 -0.01 6.59
N GLY A 341 15.58 0.89 6.90
CA GLY A 341 14.49 1.26 6.00
C GLY A 341 13.39 0.20 5.84
N VAL A 342 13.22 -0.68 6.83
CA VAL A 342 12.20 -1.74 6.83
C VAL A 342 11.24 -1.55 8.01
N THR A 343 9.94 -1.63 7.75
CA THR A 343 8.89 -1.57 8.78
C THR A 343 8.65 -2.96 9.37
N PRO A 344 9.05 -3.26 10.62
CA PRO A 344 8.76 -4.55 11.23
C PRO A 344 7.30 -4.64 11.67
N PHE A 345 6.73 -5.83 11.55
CA PHE A 345 5.47 -6.21 12.19
C PHE A 345 5.75 -7.07 13.42
N GLU A 346 4.85 -7.02 14.38
CA GLU A 346 4.92 -7.83 15.59
C GLU A 346 3.57 -8.48 15.93
N ILE A 347 3.60 -9.52 16.76
CA ILE A 347 2.39 -10.17 17.26
C ILE A 347 2.02 -9.52 18.59
N GLY A 348 0.99 -8.68 18.58
CA GLY A 348 0.44 -8.02 19.74
C GLY A 348 -0.49 -8.90 20.59
N PRO A 349 -1.04 -8.34 21.68
CA PRO A 349 -2.01 -9.02 22.55
C PRO A 349 -3.19 -9.58 21.75
N GLY A 350 -3.65 -10.79 22.10
CA GLY A 350 -4.73 -11.47 21.39
C GLY A 350 -4.31 -12.12 20.06
N ASN A 351 -3.00 -12.29 19.83
CA ASN A 351 -2.42 -12.85 18.60
C ASN A 351 -2.79 -12.04 17.35
N VAL A 352 -2.74 -10.71 17.47
CA VAL A 352 -3.05 -9.79 16.37
C VAL A 352 -1.74 -9.24 15.81
N VAL A 353 -1.53 -9.39 14.51
CA VAL A 353 -0.39 -8.78 13.82
C VAL A 353 -0.57 -7.26 13.81
N GLN A 354 0.45 -6.51 14.22
CA GLN A 354 0.40 -5.05 14.29
C GLN A 354 1.68 -4.39 13.78
N ILE A 355 1.57 -3.13 13.35
CA ILE A 355 2.69 -2.31 12.88
C ILE A 355 3.49 -1.81 14.08
N VAL A 356 4.82 -1.96 14.06
CA VAL A 356 5.69 -1.37 15.10
C VAL A 356 5.87 0.14 14.87
N ARG A 357 6.45 0.52 13.71
CA ARG A 357 6.58 1.91 13.24
C ARG A 357 6.68 1.90 11.72
N SER A 358 5.79 2.64 11.06
CA SER A 358 5.74 2.72 9.60
C SER A 358 6.77 3.72 9.06
N ILE A 359 7.82 3.18 8.44
CA ILE A 359 8.91 3.96 7.86
C ILE A 359 9.03 3.72 6.35
N THR A 360 9.64 4.67 5.65
CA THR A 360 10.03 4.52 4.24
C THR A 360 11.34 3.74 4.12
N THR A 361 11.74 3.39 2.90
CA THR A 361 13.05 2.79 2.64
C THR A 361 14.18 3.82 2.61
N TYR A 362 13.88 5.12 2.71
CA TYR A 362 14.87 6.19 2.71
C TYR A 362 15.66 6.21 4.02
N THR A 363 16.96 6.00 3.89
CA THR A 363 17.91 6.01 5.02
C THR A 363 19.12 6.89 4.75
N LYS A 364 19.43 7.17 3.47
CA LYS A 364 20.63 7.92 3.09
C LYS A 364 20.31 8.98 2.06
N ASP A 365 21.11 10.04 2.08
CA ASP A 365 21.09 11.08 1.06
C ASP A 365 21.86 10.66 -0.21
N ALA A 366 21.88 11.54 -1.22
CA ALA A 366 22.60 11.30 -2.47
C ALA A 366 24.14 11.18 -2.31
N GLN A 367 24.70 11.57 -1.16
CA GLN A 367 26.12 11.41 -0.83
C GLN A 367 26.38 10.13 -0.01
N GLY A 368 25.34 9.37 0.32
CA GLY A 368 25.40 8.15 1.12
C GLY A 368 25.51 8.41 2.62
N ILE A 369 25.16 9.62 3.08
CA ILE A 369 25.14 10.02 4.49
C ILE A 369 23.77 9.70 5.07
N ASP A 370 23.74 9.18 6.30
CA ASP A 370 22.49 8.85 6.99
C ASP A 370 21.60 10.11 7.13
N ASP A 371 20.38 10.03 6.60
CA ASP A 371 19.42 11.13 6.55
C ASP A 371 18.03 10.70 7.02
N PRO A 372 17.54 11.20 8.17
CA PRO A 372 16.24 10.84 8.71
C PRO A 372 15.08 11.64 8.12
N ALA A 373 15.31 12.58 7.19
CA ALA A 373 14.29 13.56 6.75
C ALA A 373 12.98 12.94 6.24
N LEU A 374 13.06 11.79 5.58
CA LEU A 374 11.89 11.05 5.06
C LEU A 374 11.74 9.67 5.71
N LEU A 375 12.29 9.48 6.91
CA LEU A 375 12.22 8.20 7.60
C LEU A 375 10.78 7.76 7.83
N ASP A 376 9.95 8.58 8.50
CA ASP A 376 8.55 8.25 8.75
C ASP A 376 7.68 8.48 7.51
N ILE A 377 6.78 7.53 7.23
CA ILE A 377 5.85 7.68 6.10
C ILE A 377 4.89 8.88 6.32
N THR A 378 4.61 9.23 7.58
CA THR A 378 3.74 10.36 7.93
C THR A 378 4.34 11.67 7.43
N THR A 379 5.66 11.84 7.47
CA THR A 379 6.32 13.07 6.99
C THR A 379 5.97 13.39 5.55
N ILE A 380 6.16 12.44 4.62
CA ILE A 380 5.87 12.68 3.20
C ILE A 380 4.35 12.84 2.95
N ARG A 381 3.51 12.07 3.66
CA ARG A 381 2.04 12.20 3.59
C ARG A 381 1.56 13.57 4.05
N THR A 382 2.15 14.12 5.11
CA THR A 382 1.85 15.46 5.62
C THR A 382 2.24 16.51 4.60
N LEU A 383 3.46 16.47 4.06
CA LEU A 383 3.91 17.41 3.05
C LEU A 383 3.01 17.40 1.80
N ASP A 384 2.57 16.21 1.37
CA ASP A 384 1.66 16.05 0.24
C ASP A 384 0.26 16.64 0.53
N TYR A 385 -0.23 16.51 1.77
CA TYR A 385 -1.50 17.11 2.18
C TYR A 385 -1.41 18.63 2.31
N VAL A 386 -0.33 19.17 2.87
CA VAL A 386 -0.08 20.63 2.90
C VAL A 386 -0.06 21.19 1.48
N ARG A 387 0.64 20.53 0.55
CA ARG A 387 0.65 20.91 -0.87
C ARG A 387 -0.77 20.95 -1.45
N LYS A 388 -1.57 19.90 -1.22
CA LYS A 388 -2.98 19.83 -1.67
C LYS A 388 -3.81 20.99 -1.12
N ALA A 389 -3.69 21.28 0.18
CA ALA A 389 -4.44 22.36 0.83
C ALA A 389 -4.08 23.74 0.27
N CYS A 390 -2.78 24.04 0.14
CA CYS A 390 -2.31 25.30 -0.43
C CYS A 390 -2.73 25.46 -1.89
N GLN A 391 -2.54 24.43 -2.72
CA GLN A 391 -2.92 24.47 -4.14
C GLN A 391 -4.41 24.76 -4.32
N GLN A 392 -5.28 24.06 -3.58
CA GLN A 392 -6.71 24.27 -3.67
C GLN A 392 -7.13 25.66 -3.20
N ARG A 393 -6.53 26.17 -2.11
CA ARG A 393 -6.81 27.53 -1.63
C ARG A 393 -6.47 28.55 -2.71
N ILE A 394 -5.29 28.47 -3.32
CA ILE A 394 -4.86 29.41 -4.36
C ILE A 394 -5.73 29.31 -5.60
N ALA A 395 -6.04 28.09 -6.07
CA ALA A 395 -6.89 27.89 -7.25
C ALA A 395 -8.31 28.47 -7.06
N LEU A 396 -8.90 28.35 -5.88
CA LEU A 396 -10.23 28.89 -5.57
C LEU A 396 -10.23 30.40 -5.37
N ARG A 397 -9.19 30.94 -4.73
CA ARG A 397 -9.09 32.36 -4.35
C ARG A 397 -8.64 33.25 -5.49
N PHE A 398 -7.71 32.78 -6.31
CA PHE A 398 -7.02 33.57 -7.33
C PHE A 398 -7.09 32.96 -8.74
N PRO A 399 -8.24 32.47 -9.24
CA PRO A 399 -8.31 31.76 -10.53
C PRO A 399 -7.99 32.63 -11.75
N ARG A 400 -8.31 33.93 -11.69
CA ARG A 400 -8.13 34.92 -12.76
C ARG A 400 -7.68 36.28 -12.20
N GLU A 401 -6.97 36.26 -11.08
CA GLU A 401 -6.54 37.48 -10.41
C GLU A 401 -5.49 38.22 -11.24
N LYS A 402 -5.57 39.56 -11.28
CA LYS A 402 -4.51 40.36 -11.89
C LYS A 402 -3.30 40.38 -10.96
N LEU A 403 -2.10 40.19 -11.48
CA LEU A 403 -0.86 40.34 -10.71
C LEU A 403 -0.56 41.84 -10.52
N SER A 404 -1.16 42.44 -9.49
CA SER A 404 -0.96 43.82 -9.05
C SER A 404 -0.04 43.87 -7.82
N GLU A 405 0.36 45.06 -7.35
CA GLU A 405 1.11 45.20 -6.09
C GLU A 405 0.34 44.66 -4.87
N LYS A 406 -1.00 44.58 -4.97
CA LYS A 406 -1.86 44.06 -3.91
C LYS A 406 -1.93 42.53 -3.89
N THR A 407 -1.45 41.85 -4.93
CA THR A 407 -1.65 40.41 -5.09
C THR A 407 -0.72 39.58 -4.21
N PRO A 408 0.62 39.82 -4.16
CA PRO A 408 1.51 39.11 -3.25
C PRO A 408 1.08 39.10 -1.77
N PRO A 409 0.73 40.24 -1.13
CA PRO A 409 0.32 40.23 0.28
C PRO A 409 -1.01 39.48 0.51
N LYS A 410 -1.94 39.50 -0.46
CA LYS A 410 -3.17 38.70 -0.38
C LYS A 410 -2.88 37.20 -0.46
N VAL A 411 -2.04 36.78 -1.40
CA VAL A 411 -1.64 35.37 -1.55
C VAL A 411 -0.95 34.89 -0.27
N ARG A 412 -0.02 35.68 0.27
CA ARG A 412 0.63 35.38 1.55
C ARG A 412 -0.38 35.23 2.68
N SER A 413 -1.36 36.12 2.77
CA SER A 413 -2.42 36.04 3.79
C SER A 413 -3.26 34.76 3.67
N GLU A 414 -3.62 34.34 2.46
CA GLU A 414 -4.42 33.12 2.26
C GLU A 414 -3.60 31.84 2.50
N LEU A 415 -2.31 31.82 2.14
CA LEU A 415 -1.42 30.71 2.49
C LEU A 415 -1.24 30.61 4.01
N LEU A 416 -1.04 31.74 4.69
CA LEU A 416 -0.90 31.76 6.14
C LEU A 416 -2.18 31.28 6.85
N ASP A 417 -3.37 31.65 6.35
CA ASP A 417 -4.65 31.10 6.85
C ASP A 417 -4.74 29.57 6.67
N VAL A 418 -4.23 29.02 5.57
CA VAL A 418 -4.16 27.57 5.39
C VAL A 418 -3.23 26.94 6.41
N LEU A 419 -2.05 27.52 6.63
CA LEU A 419 -1.08 26.99 7.60
C LEU A 419 -1.65 27.00 9.03
N TYR A 420 -2.28 28.08 9.47
CA TYR A 420 -2.92 28.10 10.80
C TYR A 420 -4.02 27.04 10.92
N LYS A 421 -4.81 26.78 9.87
CA LYS A 421 -5.81 25.71 9.90
C LYS A 421 -5.21 24.31 9.94
N LEU A 422 -4.04 24.13 9.35
CA LEU A 422 -3.30 22.86 9.44
C LEU A 422 -2.73 22.69 10.85
N GLU A 423 -2.31 23.77 11.51
CA GLU A 423 -1.87 23.77 12.91
C GLU A 423 -3.02 23.50 13.89
N GLU A 424 -4.21 24.06 13.65
CA GLU A 424 -5.43 23.74 14.43
C GLU A 424 -5.81 22.25 14.39
N LEU A 425 -5.42 21.53 13.32
CA LEU A 425 -5.62 20.09 13.16
C LEU A 425 -4.39 19.26 13.55
N GLU A 426 -3.36 19.88 14.14
CA GLU A 426 -2.12 19.20 14.56
C GLU A 426 -1.39 18.49 13.40
N ILE A 427 -1.52 19.02 12.17
CA ILE A 427 -0.82 18.50 10.98
C ILE A 427 0.58 19.12 10.85
N ILE A 428 0.68 20.42 11.13
CA ILE A 428 1.94 21.18 11.22
C ILE A 428 1.96 21.95 12.54
N GLU A 429 3.12 22.42 12.97
CA GLU A 429 3.27 23.19 14.21
C GLU A 429 4.09 24.47 14.01
N ASN A 430 4.12 25.30 15.04
CA ASN A 430 4.97 26.49 15.12
C ASN A 430 4.79 27.47 13.94
N VAL A 431 3.57 27.65 13.43
CA VAL A 431 3.28 28.52 12.27
C VAL A 431 3.69 29.96 12.58
N ASP A 432 3.42 30.44 13.79
CA ASP A 432 3.80 31.80 14.20
C ASP A 432 5.31 32.04 14.25
N ALA A 433 6.08 31.04 14.70
CA ALA A 433 7.54 31.12 14.73
C ALA A 433 8.15 31.03 13.34
N ASN A 434 7.47 30.36 12.40
CA ASN A 434 7.95 30.15 11.04
C ASN A 434 7.38 31.15 10.02
N LYS A 435 6.42 32.02 10.38
CA LYS A 435 5.72 32.89 9.43
C LYS A 435 6.63 33.82 8.64
N ASP A 436 7.77 34.24 9.19
CA ASP A 436 8.72 35.10 8.48
C ASP A 436 9.46 34.35 7.35
N LYS A 437 9.49 33.02 7.42
CA LYS A 437 9.97 32.14 6.34
C LYS A 437 8.92 31.95 5.23
N LEU A 438 7.65 32.32 5.45
CA LEU A 438 6.63 32.35 4.40
C LEU A 438 6.84 33.59 3.52
N ILE A 439 7.47 33.38 2.36
CA ILE A 439 7.81 34.42 1.41
C ILE A 439 6.86 34.31 0.21
N VAL A 440 6.35 35.44 -0.27
CA VAL A 440 5.57 35.54 -1.51
C VAL A 440 6.01 36.79 -2.25
N GLU A 441 6.62 36.62 -3.42
CA GLU A 441 7.22 37.73 -4.17
C GLU A 441 7.11 37.53 -5.68
N ARG A 442 7.28 38.62 -6.44
CA ARG A 442 7.29 38.55 -7.90
C ARG A 442 8.58 37.92 -8.37
N ASP A 443 8.49 37.17 -9.45
CA ASP A 443 9.69 36.69 -10.12
C ASP A 443 10.48 37.87 -10.73
N LEU A 444 11.81 37.77 -10.70
CA LEU A 444 12.70 38.82 -11.21
C LEU A 444 12.87 38.76 -12.73
N GLN A 445 12.54 37.63 -13.37
CA GLN A 445 12.71 37.37 -14.79
C GLN A 445 11.36 37.31 -15.53
N ASP A 446 10.33 36.71 -14.93
CA ASP A 446 8.98 36.68 -15.48
C ASP A 446 8.04 37.66 -14.74
N VAL A 447 7.71 38.75 -15.41
CA VAL A 447 6.80 39.79 -14.91
C VAL A 447 5.38 39.30 -14.61
N ASN A 448 5.00 38.11 -15.10
CA ASN A 448 3.70 37.49 -14.90
C ASN A 448 3.71 36.37 -13.84
N GLN A 449 4.84 36.12 -13.17
CA GLN A 449 4.99 35.03 -12.21
C GLN A 449 5.06 35.54 -10.76
N LEU A 450 4.50 34.73 -9.85
CA LEU A 450 4.58 34.91 -8.41
C LEU A 450 5.18 33.65 -7.77
N ASN A 451 6.22 33.84 -6.98
CA ASN A 451 6.95 32.77 -6.29
C ASN A 451 6.54 32.73 -4.82
N ALA A 452 6.52 31.53 -4.24
CA ALA A 452 6.25 31.35 -2.82
C ALA A 452 7.19 30.30 -2.19
N ALA A 453 7.76 30.62 -1.04
CA ALA A 453 8.42 29.68 -0.16
C ALA A 453 7.50 29.41 1.04
N ILE A 454 7.09 28.16 1.23
CA ILE A 454 6.08 27.78 2.24
C ILE A 454 6.76 26.91 3.31
N PRO A 455 7.00 27.43 4.53
CA PRO A 455 7.57 26.64 5.61
C PRO A 455 6.56 25.60 6.10
N CYS A 456 7.00 24.37 6.30
CA CYS A 456 6.20 23.25 6.80
C CYS A 456 6.97 22.57 7.92
N ASP A 457 6.64 22.90 9.17
CA ASP A 457 7.18 22.21 10.36
C ASP A 457 6.17 21.12 10.73
N VAL A 458 6.49 19.87 10.37
CA VAL A 458 5.56 18.74 10.46
C VAL A 458 5.44 18.30 11.92
N VAL A 459 4.20 18.12 12.40
CA VAL A 459 3.99 17.50 13.72
C VAL A 459 4.49 16.06 13.68
N ASN A 460 5.43 15.75 14.55
CA ASN A 460 6.09 14.46 14.58
C ASN A 460 5.29 13.43 15.40
N GLY A 461 5.42 12.17 15.01
CA GLY A 461 4.84 11.05 15.77
C GLY A 461 5.50 10.87 17.13
N LEU A 462 4.70 10.72 18.19
CA LEU A 462 5.20 10.32 19.51
C LEU A 462 5.49 8.81 19.54
N HIS A 463 6.62 8.40 18.92
CA HIS A 463 7.00 6.99 18.83
C HIS A 463 7.67 6.46 20.10
N VAL A 464 8.35 7.31 20.88
CA VAL A 464 9.09 6.91 22.08
C VAL A 464 8.82 7.89 23.22
N PHE A 465 8.36 7.36 24.36
CA PHE A 465 8.34 8.08 25.63
C PHE A 465 9.46 7.54 26.53
N ALA A 466 10.37 8.41 26.96
CA ALA A 466 11.46 8.07 27.87
C ALA A 466 11.34 8.89 29.16
N GLY A 467 11.19 8.20 30.29
CA GLY A 467 11.10 8.82 31.61
C GLY A 467 12.08 8.18 32.59
N ARG A 468 12.69 9.01 33.46
CA ARG A 468 13.48 8.56 34.60
C ARG A 468 12.67 8.82 35.87
N ILE A 469 12.51 7.80 36.72
CA ILE A 469 11.87 7.94 38.02
C ILE A 469 12.98 8.08 39.06
N ASP A 470 13.04 9.23 39.71
CA ASP A 470 14.00 9.51 40.77
C ASP A 470 13.38 9.18 42.13
N LEU A 471 14.08 8.36 42.93
CA LEU A 471 13.68 8.06 44.30
C LEU A 471 13.87 9.32 45.15
N ILE A 472 12.77 9.81 45.72
CA ILE A 472 12.79 10.90 46.71
C ILE A 472 12.41 10.27 48.06
N LEU A 473 13.29 10.41 49.04
CA LEU A 473 13.11 9.93 50.43
C LEU A 473 12.90 11.11 51.38
#